data_AF-A0A3P5X6Y4-F1
#
_entry.id   AF-A0A3P5X6Y4-F1
#
_cell.length_a   1.000
_cell.length_b   1.000
_cell.length_c   1.000
_cell.angle_alpha   90.00
_cell.angle_beta   90.00
_cell.angle_gamma   90.00
#
_symmetry.space_group_name_H-M   'P 1'
#
loop_
_entity.id
_entity.type
_entity.pdbx_description
1 polymer ?
#
loop_
_entity_poly.entity_id
_entity_poly.type
_entity_poly.pdbx_seq_one_letter_code
_entity_poly.pdbx_strand_id
1 'polypeptide(L)'
;MPHPQGCRRVAHGLQESPSDPAPRRERHLKNVTLKNTLPELKRQVPWLGRYLCQDEGIRLMFIDSQIMERVISRRIAAGLPVLTVHDSVIVPYTRSRLVQAVMRTAAGEMVGRELPVDAKFPGLDEFRDKPQHIRQEFENRRETAYCEGYLNRLRAWEAVSGETVVPYRMKQKGEEQKF
;
A
#
# COMPACT_ATOMS: atom_id res chain seq x y z
N MET A 1 -53.33 32.84 -7.40
CA MET A 1 -53.58 32.78 -5.95
C MET A 1 -54.94 32.12 -5.79
N PRO A 2 -55.08 30.91 -5.22
CA PRO A 2 -54.40 30.36 -4.04
C PRO A 2 -53.75 28.96 -4.25
N HIS A 3 -52.95 28.55 -3.26
CA HIS A 3 -52.33 27.22 -3.11
C HIS A 3 -53.35 26.09 -2.87
N PRO A 4 -53.08 24.86 -3.38
CA PRO A 4 -53.56 23.63 -2.76
C PRO A 4 -52.52 23.02 -1.82
N GLN A 5 -53.04 22.43 -0.77
CA GLN A 5 -52.41 22.00 0.46
C GLN A 5 -51.65 20.66 0.31
N GLY A 6 -50.48 20.59 0.96
CA GLY A 6 -50.19 19.57 1.97
C GLY A 6 -50.23 18.08 1.57
N CYS A 7 -49.15 17.58 0.97
CA CYS A 7 -48.83 16.16 1.07
C CYS A 7 -48.06 15.91 2.38
N ARG A 8 -48.74 15.41 3.41
CA ARG A 8 -48.11 14.89 4.64
C ARG A 8 -47.17 13.74 4.27
N ARG A 9 -45.87 13.88 4.57
CA ARG A 9 -44.96 12.75 4.69
C ARG A 9 -44.43 12.70 6.11
N VAL A 10 -44.66 11.54 6.71
CA VAL A 10 -44.48 11.19 8.12
C VAL A 10 -43.00 11.32 8.50
N ALA A 11 -42.74 11.92 9.66
CA ALA A 11 -41.40 12.09 10.20
C ALA A 11 -40.82 10.72 10.63
N HIS A 12 -39.82 10.24 9.89
CA HIS A 12 -38.79 9.37 10.47
C HIS A 12 -37.50 10.19 10.50
N GLY A 13 -37.10 10.55 11.72
CA GLY A 13 -35.93 11.36 11.98
C GLY A 13 -34.65 10.66 11.56
N LEU A 14 -34.02 11.22 10.54
CA LEU A 14 -32.57 11.19 10.35
C LEU A 14 -32.18 12.63 10.02
N GLN A 15 -31.75 13.36 11.04
CA GLN A 15 -31.08 14.64 10.85
C GLN A 15 -29.76 14.35 10.14
N GLU A 16 -29.72 14.66 8.85
CA GLU A 16 -28.46 15.00 8.19
C GLU A 16 -27.98 16.35 8.77
N SER A 17 -26.73 16.39 9.21
CA SER A 17 -26.05 17.62 9.63
C SER A 17 -24.71 17.74 8.91
N PRO A 18 -24.25 18.99 8.71
CA PRO A 18 -23.51 19.40 7.52
C PRO A 18 -22.00 19.21 7.64
N SER A 19 -21.37 19.28 6.47
CA SER A 19 -19.94 19.31 6.17
C SER A 19 -19.08 20.15 7.11
N ASP A 20 -18.29 19.48 7.95
CA ASP A 20 -16.85 19.67 8.17
C ASP A 20 -16.37 18.47 9.01
N PRO A 21 -15.25 17.77 8.67
CA PRO A 21 -14.81 16.64 9.46
C PRO A 21 -14.27 17.15 10.80
N ALA A 22 -15.13 17.10 11.83
CA ALA A 22 -14.72 17.31 13.22
C ALA A 22 -13.49 16.44 13.54
N PRO A 23 -12.55 16.93 14.38
CA PRO A 23 -11.44 16.11 14.83
C PRO A 23 -12.00 14.84 15.45
N ARG A 24 -11.62 13.67 14.92
CA ARG A 24 -12.06 12.38 15.46
C ARG A 24 -11.63 12.32 16.92
N ARG A 25 -12.57 12.46 17.85
CA ARG A 25 -12.35 12.10 19.26
C ARG A 25 -11.90 10.65 19.26
N GLU A 26 -10.67 10.41 19.72
CA GLU A 26 -10.16 9.06 19.93
C GLU A 26 -11.13 8.34 20.87
N ARG A 27 -11.82 7.33 20.33
CA ARG A 27 -12.78 6.54 21.11
C ARG A 27 -11.99 5.50 21.87
N HIS A 28 -11.73 5.76 23.14
CA HIS A 28 -11.15 4.77 24.02
C HIS A 28 -12.21 3.73 24.39
N LEU A 29 -11.88 2.45 24.15
CA LEU A 29 -12.69 1.36 24.66
C LEU A 29 -12.62 1.38 26.19
N LYS A 30 -13.78 1.48 26.86
CA LYS A 30 -13.83 1.47 28.32
C LYS A 30 -13.32 0.13 28.85
N ASN A 31 -12.54 0.16 29.93
CA ASN A 31 -12.00 -1.04 30.58
C ASN A 31 -13.10 -2.05 30.96
N VAL A 32 -14.28 -1.58 31.35
CA VAL A 32 -15.44 -2.44 31.66
C VAL A 32 -15.91 -3.22 30.43
N THR A 33 -16.01 -2.55 29.28
CA THR A 33 -16.37 -3.19 28.01
C THR A 33 -15.31 -4.21 27.60
N LEU A 34 -14.03 -3.85 27.70
CA LEU A 34 -12.92 -4.75 27.37
C LEU A 34 -12.91 -6.02 28.25
N LYS A 35 -13.11 -5.87 29.57
CA LYS A 35 -13.18 -7.02 30.50
C LYS A 35 -14.29 -8.00 30.15
N ASN A 36 -15.42 -7.51 29.63
CA ASN A 36 -16.54 -8.35 29.26
C ASN A 36 -16.38 -8.98 27.86
N THR A 37 -15.73 -8.29 26.92
CA THR A 37 -15.56 -8.79 25.55
C THR A 37 -14.40 -9.77 25.40
N LEU A 38 -13.33 -9.65 26.19
CA LEU A 38 -12.16 -10.52 26.10
C LEU A 38 -12.48 -12.01 26.35
N PRO A 39 -13.25 -12.41 27.37
CA PRO A 39 -13.62 -13.81 27.58
C PRO A 39 -14.47 -14.36 26.43
N GLU A 40 -15.40 -13.56 25.90
CA GLU A 40 -16.25 -13.97 24.78
C GLU A 40 -15.43 -14.16 23.50
N LEU A 41 -14.47 -13.27 23.22
CA LEU A 41 -13.52 -13.43 22.11
C LEU A 41 -12.70 -14.72 22.25
N LYS A 42 -12.21 -15.02 23.47
CA LYS A 42 -11.49 -16.27 23.75
C LYS A 42 -12.37 -17.51 23.55
N ARG A 43 -13.67 -17.43 23.87
CA ARG A 43 -14.64 -18.51 23.65
C ARG A 43 -14.91 -18.75 22.16
N GLN A 44 -15.03 -17.67 21.38
CA GLN A 44 -15.27 -17.76 19.93
C GLN A 44 -14.02 -18.19 19.14
N VAL A 45 -12.83 -17.81 19.60
CA VAL A 45 -11.55 -18.10 18.94
C VAL A 45 -10.55 -18.73 19.91
N PRO A 46 -10.77 -19.99 20.35
CA PRO A 46 -9.97 -20.60 21.43
C PRO A 46 -8.48 -20.65 21.16
N TRP A 47 -8.08 -20.89 19.91
CA TRP A 47 -6.67 -20.97 19.51
C TRP A 47 -5.92 -19.65 19.70
N LEU A 48 -6.61 -18.51 19.62
CA LEU A 48 -6.03 -17.18 19.80
C LEU A 48 -5.91 -16.81 21.29
N GLY A 49 -6.70 -17.45 22.15
CA GLY A 49 -6.80 -17.08 23.56
C GLY A 49 -5.49 -17.17 24.34
N ARG A 50 -4.55 -18.02 23.91
CA ARG A 50 -3.20 -18.18 24.47
C ARG A 50 -2.20 -17.12 24.00
N TYR A 51 -2.47 -16.46 22.88
CA TYR A 51 -1.60 -15.41 22.31
C TYR A 51 -2.11 -14.00 22.66
N LEU A 52 -3.39 -13.89 22.99
CA LEU A 52 -4.01 -12.63 23.35
C LEU A 52 -3.41 -12.08 24.66
N CYS A 53 -3.01 -10.80 24.66
CA CYS A 53 -2.36 -10.14 25.79
C CYS A 53 -1.01 -10.75 26.22
N GLN A 54 -0.28 -11.39 25.30
CA GLN A 54 1.07 -11.94 25.52
C GLN A 54 2.15 -11.20 24.72
N ASP A 55 1.90 -9.95 24.34
CA ASP A 55 2.79 -9.14 23.48
C ASP A 55 3.17 -9.81 22.15
N GLU A 56 2.33 -10.75 21.70
CA GLU A 56 2.48 -11.48 20.45
C GLU A 56 2.61 -10.52 19.26
N GLY A 57 1.83 -9.43 19.27
CA GLY A 57 1.87 -8.42 18.22
C GLY A 57 3.24 -7.74 18.10
N ILE A 58 3.88 -7.41 19.23
CA ILE A 58 5.23 -6.82 19.23
C ILE A 58 6.23 -7.83 18.64
N ARG A 59 6.11 -9.11 19.02
CA ARG A 59 6.97 -10.17 18.49
C ARG A 59 6.78 -10.34 16.98
N LEU A 60 5.54 -10.32 16.49
CA LEU A 60 5.24 -10.41 15.06
C LEU A 60 5.81 -9.21 14.29
N MET A 61 5.63 -8.00 14.81
CA MET A 61 6.20 -6.78 14.21
C MET A 61 7.73 -6.81 14.17
N PHE A 62 8.38 -7.42 15.16
CA PHE A 62 9.82 -7.62 15.15
C PHE A 62 10.27 -8.61 14.07
N ILE A 63 9.50 -9.68 13.84
CA ILE A 63 9.79 -10.61 12.74
C ILE A 63 9.60 -9.91 11.39
N ASP A 64 8.54 -9.12 11.24
CA ASP A 64 8.28 -8.35 10.01
C ASP A 64 9.43 -7.37 9.72
N SER A 65 9.95 -6.67 10.74
CA SER A 65 11.07 -5.75 10.56
C SER A 65 12.35 -6.48 10.11
N GLN A 66 12.60 -7.68 10.64
CA GLN A 66 13.74 -8.52 10.23
C GLN A 66 13.63 -9.03 8.78
N ILE A 67 12.41 -9.30 8.31
CA ILE A 67 12.15 -9.63 6.90
C ILE A 67 12.46 -8.40 6.04
N MET A 68 11.93 -7.23 6.43
CA MET A 68 12.09 -5.99 5.67
C MET A 68 13.54 -5.51 5.61
N GLU A 69 14.31 -5.66 6.69
CA GLU A 69 15.75 -5.39 6.72
C GLU A 69 16.51 -6.20 5.66
N ARG A 70 16.19 -7.50 5.52
CA ARG A 70 16.79 -8.37 4.49
C ARG A 70 16.39 -7.92 3.09
N VAL A 71 15.12 -7.56 2.89
CA VAL A 71 14.62 -7.06 1.61
C VAL A 71 15.36 -5.78 1.21
N ILE A 72 15.47 -4.80 2.12
CA ILE A 72 16.20 -3.55 1.91
C ILE A 72 17.66 -3.85 1.57
N SER A 73 18.35 -4.64 2.39
CA SER A 73 19.78 -4.94 2.21
C SER A 73 20.07 -5.57 0.85
N ARG A 74 19.28 -6.58 0.45
CA ARG A 74 19.41 -7.23 -0.87
C ARG A 74 19.18 -6.25 -2.01
N ARG A 75 18.24 -5.32 -1.81
CA ARG A 75 17.81 -4.41 -2.86
C ARG A 75 18.77 -3.26 -3.07
N ILE A 76 19.34 -2.73 -1.99
CA ILE A 76 20.46 -1.79 -2.02
C ILE A 76 21.67 -2.43 -2.69
N ALA A 77 22.06 -3.64 -2.28
CA ALA A 77 23.21 -4.35 -2.85
C ALA A 77 23.10 -4.58 -4.37
N ALA A 78 21.88 -4.76 -4.87
CA ALA A 78 21.60 -4.94 -6.30
C ALA A 78 21.14 -3.64 -7.00
N GLY A 79 21.47 -2.47 -6.45
CA GLY A 79 21.32 -1.16 -7.11
C GLY A 79 19.88 -0.71 -7.37
N LEU A 80 18.89 -1.29 -6.68
CA LEU A 80 17.48 -0.92 -6.81
C LEU A 80 16.92 -0.66 -5.41
N PRO A 81 17.11 0.54 -4.84
CA PRO A 81 16.59 0.86 -3.52
C PRO A 81 15.06 0.73 -3.50
N VAL A 82 14.53 0.27 -2.37
CA VAL A 82 13.09 0.14 -2.11
C VAL A 82 12.70 1.05 -0.95
N LEU A 83 11.52 1.66 -1.02
CA LEU A 83 10.99 2.47 0.06
C LEU A 83 9.99 1.64 0.85
N THR A 84 10.30 1.33 2.10
CA THR A 84 9.45 0.51 2.97
C THR A 84 8.42 1.35 3.72
N VAL A 85 7.19 0.86 3.81
CA VAL A 85 6.11 1.39 4.65
C VAL A 85 5.56 0.21 5.45
N HIS A 86 6.04 0.05 6.69
CA HIS A 86 5.84 -1.18 7.47
C HIS A 86 6.29 -2.42 6.68
N ASP A 87 5.39 -3.37 6.47
CA ASP A 87 5.54 -4.60 5.71
C ASP A 87 5.36 -4.42 4.19
N SER A 88 4.97 -3.22 3.77
CA SER A 88 4.75 -2.88 2.38
C SER A 88 5.97 -2.19 1.77
N VAL A 89 6.11 -2.32 0.45
CA VAL A 89 7.21 -1.72 -0.30
C VAL A 89 6.70 -0.91 -1.48
N ILE A 90 7.20 0.31 -1.61
CA ILE A 90 7.03 1.17 -2.78
C ILE A 90 8.21 0.91 -3.69
N VAL A 91 7.92 0.45 -4.90
CA VAL A 91 8.91 0.05 -5.89
C VAL A 91 8.52 0.55 -7.28
N PRO A 92 9.49 0.67 -8.20
CA PRO A 92 9.18 0.95 -9.59
C PRO A 92 8.24 -0.11 -10.15
N TYR A 93 7.19 0.32 -10.84
CA TYR A 93 6.18 -0.60 -11.39
C TYR A 93 6.76 -1.59 -12.42
N THR A 94 8.01 -1.41 -12.85
CA THR A 94 8.70 -2.29 -13.80
C THR A 94 9.52 -3.41 -13.14
N ARG A 95 9.53 -3.45 -11.81
CA ARG A 95 10.31 -4.40 -11.01
C ARG A 95 9.47 -5.04 -9.89
N SER A 96 8.13 -5.05 -10.01
CA SER A 96 7.25 -5.54 -8.94
C SER A 96 7.46 -7.04 -8.71
N ARG A 97 7.52 -7.85 -9.78
CA ARG A 97 7.71 -9.30 -9.71
C ARG A 97 9.03 -9.66 -9.04
N LEU A 98 10.08 -8.92 -9.37
CA LEU A 98 11.40 -9.11 -8.77
C LEU A 98 11.39 -8.81 -7.26
N VAL A 99 10.72 -7.75 -6.83
CA VAL A 99 10.64 -7.41 -5.41
C VAL A 99 9.77 -8.41 -4.65
N GLN A 100 8.65 -8.84 -5.22
CA GLN A 100 7.81 -9.90 -4.63
C GLN A 100 8.60 -11.19 -4.41
N ALA A 101 9.45 -11.58 -5.36
CA ALA A 101 10.32 -12.75 -5.22
C ALA A 101 11.30 -12.57 -4.04
N VAL A 102 11.96 -11.40 -3.94
CA VAL A 102 12.88 -11.09 -2.82
C VAL A 102 12.15 -11.13 -1.47
N MET A 103 10.94 -10.59 -1.39
CA MET A 103 10.12 -10.63 -0.18
C MET A 103 9.76 -12.07 0.21
N ARG A 104 9.33 -12.90 -0.75
CA ARG A 104 9.04 -14.33 -0.50
C ARG A 104 10.25 -15.07 0.01
N THR A 105 11.41 -14.89 -0.60
CA THR A 105 12.65 -15.53 -0.18
C THR A 105 13.07 -15.06 1.23
N ALA A 106 13.03 -13.75 1.50
CA ALA A 106 13.38 -13.20 2.81
C ALA A 106 12.44 -13.71 3.92
N ALA A 107 11.13 -13.78 3.65
CA ALA A 107 10.15 -14.36 4.56
C ALA A 107 10.39 -15.86 4.78
N GLY A 108 10.71 -16.60 3.71
CA GLY A 108 11.07 -18.01 3.73
C GLY A 108 12.23 -18.32 4.67
N GLU A 109 13.30 -17.52 4.60
CA GLU A 109 14.48 -17.69 5.45
C GLU A 109 14.20 -17.35 6.92
N MET A 110 13.35 -16.34 7.18
CA MET A 110 13.08 -15.88 8.55
C MET A 110 12.06 -16.76 9.29
N VAL A 111 11.03 -17.23 8.58
CA VAL A 111 9.89 -17.96 9.19
C VAL A 111 9.93 -19.46 8.88
N GLY A 112 10.84 -19.90 8.00
CA GLY A 112 10.98 -21.30 7.58
C GLY A 112 9.94 -21.75 6.55
N ARG A 113 9.14 -20.82 6.01
CA ARG A 113 8.16 -21.09 4.94
C ARG A 113 7.92 -19.84 4.11
N GLU A 114 7.60 -20.02 2.83
CA GLU A 114 7.18 -18.89 2.01
C GLU A 114 5.86 -18.30 2.51
N LEU A 115 5.80 -16.97 2.59
CA LEU A 115 4.58 -16.24 2.88
C LEU A 115 4.00 -15.69 1.57
N PRO A 116 2.67 -15.65 1.41
CA PRO A 116 2.06 -15.00 0.27
C PRO A 116 2.38 -13.50 0.29
N VAL A 117 2.79 -12.97 -0.86
CA VAL A 117 3.05 -11.54 -1.04
C VAL A 117 2.02 -11.01 -2.02
N ASP A 118 1.27 -10.00 -1.59
CA ASP A 118 0.26 -9.35 -2.41
C ASP A 118 0.81 -8.07 -3.05
N ALA A 119 0.36 -7.78 -4.27
CA ALA A 119 0.68 -6.57 -4.99
C ALA A 119 -0.61 -5.83 -5.29
N LYS A 120 -0.74 -4.61 -4.73
CA LYS A 120 -1.92 -3.75 -4.95
C LYS A 120 -2.23 -3.55 -6.43
N PHE A 121 -1.18 -3.55 -7.25
CA PHE A 121 -1.32 -3.56 -8.69
C PHE A 121 -0.22 -4.41 -9.33
N PRO A 122 -0.51 -5.05 -10.48
CA PRO A 122 0.53 -5.76 -11.22
C PRO A 122 1.54 -4.75 -11.77
N GLY A 123 2.81 -5.16 -11.83
CA GLY A 123 3.86 -4.41 -12.50
C GLY A 123 4.10 -4.86 -13.94
N LEU A 124 4.83 -4.05 -14.70
CA LEU A 124 5.13 -4.31 -16.11
C LEU A 124 5.93 -5.61 -16.31
N ASP A 125 6.77 -5.99 -15.36
CA ASP A 125 7.54 -7.23 -15.39
C ASP A 125 6.69 -8.50 -15.22
N GLU A 126 5.46 -8.38 -14.71
CA GLU A 126 4.48 -9.46 -14.70
C GLU A 126 3.85 -9.68 -16.08
N PHE A 127 3.86 -8.66 -16.93
CA PHE A 127 3.38 -8.73 -18.33
C PHE A 127 4.50 -9.06 -19.33
N ARG A 128 5.74 -9.32 -18.89
CA ARG A 128 6.88 -9.63 -19.78
C ARG A 128 6.53 -10.71 -20.80
N ASP A 129 5.89 -11.77 -20.33
CA ASP A 129 5.57 -12.99 -21.09
C ASP A 129 4.25 -12.86 -21.87
N LYS A 130 3.58 -11.69 -21.81
CA LYS A 130 2.31 -11.41 -22.49
C LYS A 130 2.57 -10.85 -23.90
N PRO A 131 1.59 -11.00 -24.82
CA PRO A 131 1.67 -10.38 -26.14
C PRO A 131 1.91 -8.87 -26.08
N GLN A 132 2.65 -8.35 -27.07
CA GLN A 132 3.08 -6.95 -27.12
C GLN A 132 1.91 -5.95 -26.97
N HIS A 133 0.76 -6.22 -27.61
CA HIS A 133 -0.39 -5.32 -27.54
C HIS A 133 -0.95 -5.18 -26.11
N ILE A 134 -0.96 -6.26 -25.32
CA ILE A 134 -1.41 -6.23 -23.91
C ILE A 134 -0.44 -5.41 -23.06
N ARG A 135 0.88 -5.57 -23.29
CA ARG A 135 1.91 -4.79 -22.59
C ARG A 135 1.77 -3.30 -22.88
N GLN A 136 1.57 -2.96 -24.15
CA GLN A 136 1.47 -1.57 -24.59
C GLN A 136 0.18 -0.91 -24.09
N GLU A 137 -0.95 -1.63 -24.07
CA GLU A 137 -2.19 -1.15 -23.45
C GLU A 137 -1.98 -0.88 -21.95
N PHE A 138 -1.30 -1.77 -21.23
CA PHE A 138 -1.01 -1.60 -19.82
C PHE A 138 -0.09 -0.38 -19.55
N GLU A 139 0.93 -0.18 -20.37
CA GLU A 139 1.81 1.00 -20.32
C GLU A 139 1.02 2.29 -20.56
N ASN A 140 0.18 2.32 -21.61
CA ASN A 140 -0.63 3.49 -21.95
C ASN A 140 -1.63 3.86 -20.84
N ARG A 141 -2.27 2.86 -20.21
CA ARG A 141 -3.22 3.08 -19.10
C ARG A 141 -2.56 3.63 -17.83
N ARG A 142 -1.25 3.39 -17.67
CA ARG A 142 -0.44 3.87 -16.55
C ARG A 142 0.18 5.25 -16.81
N GLU A 143 0.11 5.76 -18.04
CA GLU A 143 0.65 7.06 -18.41
C GLU A 143 -0.24 8.17 -17.87
N THR A 144 0.14 8.74 -16.72
CA THR A 144 -0.50 9.95 -16.18
C THR A 144 0.32 11.17 -16.58
N ALA A 145 -0.33 12.17 -17.18
CA ALA A 145 0.33 13.44 -17.47
C ALA A 145 0.80 14.11 -16.16
N TYR A 146 2.05 14.55 -16.13
CA TYR A 146 2.57 15.31 -14.98
C TYR A 146 1.90 16.68 -14.93
N CYS A 147 1.45 17.08 -13.74
CA CYS A 147 0.92 18.42 -13.55
C CYS A 147 2.04 19.47 -13.59
N GLU A 148 1.67 20.70 -13.94
CA GLU A 148 2.60 21.83 -14.02
C GLU A 148 3.38 22.03 -12.71
N GLY A 149 2.70 21.92 -11.56
CA GLY A 149 3.34 22.03 -10.25
C GLY A 149 4.40 20.97 -9.98
N TYR A 150 4.24 19.73 -10.48
CA TYR A 150 5.28 18.71 -10.40
C TYR A 150 6.48 19.07 -11.27
N LEU A 151 6.25 19.50 -12.51
CA LEU A 151 7.31 19.89 -13.44
C LEU A 151 8.15 21.06 -12.90
N ASN A 152 7.50 22.03 -12.26
CA ASN A 152 8.20 23.16 -11.64
C ASN A 152 9.10 22.72 -10.48
N ARG A 153 8.62 21.80 -9.62
CA ARG A 153 9.44 21.22 -8.55
C ARG A 153 10.59 20.37 -9.09
N LEU A 154 10.35 19.63 -10.17
CA LEU A 154 11.37 18.81 -10.82
C LEU A 154 12.50 19.69 -11.34
N ARG A 155 12.18 20.74 -12.11
CA ARG A 155 13.16 21.71 -12.62
C ARG A 155 13.96 22.38 -11.49
N ALA A 156 13.29 22.76 -10.41
CA ALA A 156 13.96 23.35 -9.25
C ALA A 156 14.94 22.36 -8.59
N TRP A 157 14.57 21.09 -8.48
CA TRP A 157 15.46 20.05 -7.99
C TRP A 157 16.65 19.82 -8.92
N GLU A 158 16.43 19.70 -10.23
CA GLU A 158 17.48 19.51 -11.24
C GLU A 158 18.50 20.66 -11.26
N ALA A 159 18.03 21.90 -11.06
CA ALA A 159 18.89 23.07 -10.93
C ALA A 159 19.78 23.04 -9.68
N VAL A 160 19.32 22.41 -8.59
CA VAL A 160 20.05 22.28 -7.33
C VAL A 160 20.98 21.08 -7.33
N SER A 161 20.54 19.94 -7.86
CA SER A 161 21.31 18.69 -7.89
C SER A 161 22.34 18.65 -9.02
N GLY A 162 22.12 19.41 -10.11
CA GLY A 162 22.90 19.30 -11.34
C GLY A 162 22.65 17.99 -12.09
N GLU A 163 21.72 17.16 -11.62
CA GLU A 163 21.36 15.88 -12.21
C GLU A 163 20.02 16.03 -12.95
N THR A 164 19.97 15.56 -14.20
CA THR A 164 18.70 15.48 -14.95
C THR A 164 17.95 14.22 -14.53
N VAL A 165 16.71 14.39 -14.07
CA VAL A 165 15.83 13.25 -13.81
C VAL A 165 15.24 12.81 -15.13
N VAL A 166 15.87 11.82 -15.75
CA VAL A 166 15.30 11.16 -16.92
C VAL A 166 14.05 10.41 -16.47
N PRO A 167 12.82 10.84 -16.84
CA PRO A 167 11.63 10.08 -16.49
C PRO A 167 11.77 8.70 -17.11
N TYR A 168 11.28 7.66 -16.44
CA TYR A 168 11.40 6.26 -16.91
C TYR A 168 11.03 6.10 -18.40
N ARG A 169 10.11 6.94 -18.90
CA ARG A 169 9.72 7.14 -20.31
C ARG A 169 10.88 7.22 -21.32
N MET A 170 12.04 7.77 -20.95
CA MET A 170 13.13 8.09 -21.89
C MET A 170 14.26 7.06 -21.96
N LYS A 171 14.34 6.08 -21.04
CA LYS A 171 15.35 5.00 -21.14
C LYS A 171 15.03 3.95 -22.20
N GLN A 172 13.76 3.82 -22.59
CA GLN A 172 13.29 2.77 -23.53
C GLN A 172 13.47 3.14 -25.02
N LYS A 173 13.80 4.40 -25.37
CA LYS A 173 13.99 4.80 -26.78
C LYS A 173 15.43 4.65 -27.30
N GLY A 174 16.39 4.29 -26.44
CA GLY A 174 17.81 4.21 -26.82
C GLY A 174 18.53 2.91 -26.44
N GLU A 175 17.91 2.02 -25.67
CA GLU A 175 18.53 0.76 -25.29
C GLU A 175 17.59 -0.39 -25.66
N GLU A 176 17.82 -0.97 -26.85
CA GLU A 176 17.63 -2.41 -27.00
C GLU A 176 18.51 -3.09 -25.95
N GLN A 177 17.96 -3.31 -24.75
CA GLN A 177 18.55 -4.23 -23.79
C GLN A 177 18.40 -5.63 -24.37
N LYS A 178 19.38 -6.01 -25.19
CA LYS A 178 19.69 -7.41 -25.51
C LYS A 178 19.80 -8.15 -24.18
N PHE A 179 18.83 -9.02 -23.94
CA PHE A 179 18.94 -10.10 -22.98
C PHE A 179 19.83 -11.20 -23.53
#